data_AF-A0A150TES6-F1
#
_entry.id   AF-A0A150TES6-F1
#
_cell.length_a   1.000
_cell.length_b   1.000
_cell.length_c   1.000
_cell.angle_alpha   90.00
_cell.angle_beta   90.00
_cell.angle_gamma   90.00
#
_symmetry.space_group_name_H-M   'P 1'
#
loop_
_entity.id
_entity.type
_entity.pdbx_description
1 polymer ?
#
loop_
_entity_poly.entity_id
_entity_poly.type
_entity_poly.pdbx_seq_one_letter_code
_entity_poly.pdbx_strand_id
1 'polypeptide(L)'
;MTNALAKSTRPRHLVAKLLEQPDLVRLVQGLEAPVLTRLIHHIGLEDAGEIVALATTEQLKGIFDEDLWRSERPGKDEAFDADRFALWIEVMLEAGEAFAARKIAELDEDLVTLALCKHVLVIDIDGLSVQMSSSERSDDDDLVDKALESCLYQEFEEFRIIAKDHRSWDPILQVLVELDREHHALLRALLERCCAISTEIIEESGGLYDVLTSEEMLESDVAAEREDRREQEGFVAPSAAVSFLNLARVTPLDEILGSRTYDAVTRAHFRAAAAKARPPAAAARRPDSGVEKGAPAAEDLQSFLEVLREADIVPPAAEARLLTAGAPREGEDLLFTSAIREVMARDAELYGKRLLELSYLVNVLISGCSHDGRAFRPFEAAEAVLCTCSLGLERLLGERAGRKKPGADELASAMTEHDAVKMFMAGWHLLHHEVVLFAAGALRKALAGLVAGQPDAQAAREIERVAAGFAADADAGKPWRSRGKLDRIERALGAEATATYRALLDELPTLPDGAVEGARGAQRSRFVSSAAQIRALQAMLARPEGSGAKAAPRAAGAAA
;
A
#
# COMPACT_ATOMS: atom_id res chain seq x y z
N MET A 1 -36.43 -6.83 -12.37
CA MET A 1 -35.72 -5.56 -12.64
C MET A 1 -36.34 -4.50 -11.75
N THR A 2 -35.55 -3.54 -11.24
CA THR A 2 -35.82 -2.53 -10.19
C THR A 2 -35.58 -2.98 -8.74
N ASN A 3 -34.30 -3.12 -8.33
CA ASN A 3 -33.90 -2.82 -6.94
C ASN A 3 -32.37 -2.59 -6.75
N ALA A 4 -31.71 -1.93 -7.72
CA ALA A 4 -30.25 -1.75 -7.71
C ALA A 4 -29.79 -0.28 -7.81
N LEU A 5 -30.62 0.68 -7.42
CA LEU A 5 -30.36 2.11 -7.68
C LEU A 5 -30.33 3.01 -6.42
N ALA A 6 -30.10 2.48 -5.22
CA ALA A 6 -30.06 3.30 -3.99
C ALA A 6 -29.03 2.84 -2.95
N LYS A 7 -27.77 2.61 -3.36
CA LYS A 7 -26.64 2.43 -2.42
C LYS A 7 -25.45 3.34 -2.77
N SER A 8 -25.76 4.58 -3.09
CA SER A 8 -24.77 5.65 -3.20
C SER A 8 -25.35 6.81 -2.42
N THR A 9 -25.12 6.81 -1.11
CA THR A 9 -25.34 8.01 -0.30
C THR A 9 -24.31 9.02 -0.82
N ARG A 10 -24.77 10.10 -1.45
CA ARG A 10 -23.84 11.14 -1.95
C ARG A 10 -23.03 11.69 -0.77
N PRO A 11 -21.73 12.01 -0.92
CA PRO A 11 -20.85 12.49 0.15
C PRO A 11 -21.48 13.57 1.04
N ARG A 12 -22.12 14.57 0.43
CA ARG A 12 -22.81 15.67 1.13
C ARG A 12 -24.00 15.25 1.99
N HIS A 13 -24.73 14.21 1.58
CA HIS A 13 -25.83 13.66 2.39
C HIS A 13 -25.32 12.83 3.56
N LEU A 14 -24.13 12.22 3.43
CA LEU A 14 -23.48 11.52 4.53
C LEU A 14 -23.00 12.51 5.59
N VAL A 15 -22.31 13.59 5.18
CA VAL A 15 -21.86 14.66 6.10
C VAL A 15 -23.05 15.23 6.87
N ALA A 16 -24.12 15.66 6.20
CA ALA A 16 -25.31 16.19 6.87
C ALA A 16 -25.91 15.20 7.89
N LYS A 17 -25.99 13.90 7.55
CA LYS A 17 -26.52 12.86 8.44
C LYS A 17 -25.60 12.58 9.64
N LEU A 18 -24.28 12.73 9.48
CA LEU A 18 -23.31 12.60 10.55
C LEU A 18 -23.36 13.81 11.50
N LEU A 19 -23.45 15.02 10.95
CA LEU A 19 -23.53 16.27 11.73
C LEU A 19 -24.80 16.38 12.57
N GLU A 20 -25.89 15.73 12.13
CA GLU A 20 -27.17 15.67 12.86
C GLU A 20 -27.15 14.69 14.06
N GLN A 21 -26.07 13.91 14.26
CA GLN A 21 -26.01 12.95 15.37
C GLN A 21 -25.82 13.63 16.74
N PRO A 22 -26.55 13.19 17.78
CA PRO A 22 -26.26 13.63 19.14
C PRO A 22 -24.85 13.15 19.56
N ASP A 23 -24.14 13.96 20.36
CA ASP A 23 -22.80 13.64 20.88
C ASP A 23 -21.69 13.41 19.81
N LEU A 24 -21.84 14.02 18.62
CA LEU A 24 -20.88 13.93 17.50
C LEU A 24 -19.40 14.06 17.91
N VAL A 25 -19.07 15.03 18.77
CA VAL A 25 -17.69 15.26 19.24
C VAL A 25 -17.10 13.99 19.85
N ARG A 26 -17.85 13.32 20.73
CA ARG A 26 -17.41 12.10 21.42
C ARG A 26 -17.37 10.90 20.47
N LEU A 27 -18.28 10.84 19.51
CA LEU A 27 -18.31 9.81 18.48
C LEU A 27 -17.09 9.90 17.56
N VAL A 28 -16.77 11.09 17.05
CA VAL A 28 -15.58 11.33 16.21
C VAL A 28 -14.30 11.05 16.99
N GLN A 29 -14.19 11.54 18.23
CA GLN A 29 -13.00 11.30 19.07
C GLN A 29 -12.85 9.84 19.54
N GLY A 30 -13.93 9.05 19.47
CA GLY A 30 -13.92 7.62 19.78
C GLY A 30 -13.57 6.72 18.60
N LEU A 31 -13.49 7.26 17.37
CA LEU A 31 -13.10 6.50 16.19
C LEU A 31 -11.59 6.24 16.15
N GLU A 32 -11.20 5.07 15.66
CA GLU A 32 -9.81 4.79 15.32
C GLU A 32 -9.39 5.60 14.08
N ALA A 33 -8.12 6.05 14.04
CA ALA A 33 -7.59 6.88 12.95
C ALA A 33 -7.83 6.27 11.55
N PRO A 34 -7.65 4.95 11.29
CA PRO A 34 -7.89 4.37 9.97
C PRO A 34 -9.36 4.39 9.52
N VAL A 35 -10.31 4.45 10.47
CA VAL A 35 -11.73 4.64 10.15
C VAL A 35 -11.99 6.09 9.75
N LEU A 36 -11.37 7.02 10.48
CA LEU A 36 -11.47 8.45 10.20
C LEU A 36 -10.82 8.82 8.86
N THR A 37 -9.65 8.26 8.53
CA THR A 37 -9.00 8.42 7.22
C THR A 37 -9.93 8.00 6.08
N ARG A 38 -10.55 6.81 6.18
CA ARG A 38 -11.50 6.32 5.17
C ARG A 38 -12.74 7.19 5.03
N LEU A 39 -13.24 7.73 6.14
CA LEU A 39 -14.37 8.66 6.14
C LEU A 39 -13.99 9.95 5.40
N ILE A 40 -12.83 10.52 5.69
CA ILE A 40 -12.31 11.73 5.03
C ILE A 40 -12.07 11.49 3.54
N HIS A 41 -11.49 10.35 3.16
CA HIS A 41 -11.32 9.99 1.74
C HIS A 41 -12.65 9.80 1.01
N HIS A 42 -13.66 9.25 1.67
CA HIS A 42 -14.98 9.06 1.08
C HIS A 42 -15.72 10.40 0.88
N ILE A 43 -15.57 11.33 1.83
CA ILE A 43 -16.22 12.64 1.78
C ILE A 43 -15.47 13.60 0.84
N GLY A 44 -14.14 13.53 0.83
CA GLY A 44 -13.25 14.56 0.32
C GLY A 44 -12.73 15.42 1.46
N LEU A 45 -11.43 15.74 1.46
CA LEU A 45 -10.77 16.47 2.55
C LEU A 45 -11.37 17.89 2.72
N GLU A 46 -11.58 18.60 1.62
CA GLU A 46 -12.20 19.94 1.58
C GLU A 46 -13.61 19.94 2.20
N ASP A 47 -14.40 18.89 1.96
CA ASP A 47 -15.76 18.75 2.50
C ASP A 47 -15.75 18.18 3.95
N ALA A 48 -14.59 17.89 4.53
CA ALA A 48 -14.45 17.23 5.85
C ALA A 48 -14.00 18.18 6.98
N GLY A 49 -13.90 19.49 6.75
CA GLY A 49 -13.39 20.46 7.73
C GLY A 49 -14.05 20.40 9.10
N GLU A 50 -15.37 20.22 9.17
CA GLU A 50 -16.09 20.08 10.45
C GLU A 50 -15.70 18.80 11.22
N ILE A 51 -15.37 17.71 10.52
CA ILE A 51 -14.90 16.46 11.14
C ILE A 51 -13.45 16.63 11.61
N VAL A 52 -12.61 17.27 10.81
CA VAL A 52 -11.21 17.58 11.13
C VAL A 52 -11.12 18.46 12.38
N ALA A 53 -11.98 19.46 12.51
CA ALA A 53 -12.03 20.34 13.68
C ALA A 53 -12.33 19.58 15.00
N LEU A 54 -13.04 18.45 14.93
CA LEU A 54 -13.39 17.63 16.10
C LEU A 54 -12.34 16.56 16.43
N ALA A 55 -11.41 16.29 15.50
CA ALA A 55 -10.41 15.24 15.65
C ALA A 55 -9.37 15.59 16.73
N THR A 56 -8.98 14.56 17.51
CA THR A 56 -7.86 14.68 18.43
C THR A 56 -6.53 14.74 17.67
N THR A 57 -5.51 15.29 18.31
CA THR A 57 -4.17 15.40 17.69
C THR A 57 -3.55 14.03 17.42
N GLU A 58 -3.78 13.05 18.30
CA GLU A 58 -3.34 11.66 18.08
C GLU A 58 -4.04 11.03 16.86
N GLN A 59 -5.33 11.32 16.64
CA GLN A 59 -6.02 10.88 15.43
C GLN A 59 -5.46 11.55 14.18
N LEU A 60 -5.15 12.86 14.23
CA LEU A 60 -4.53 13.57 13.12
C LEU A 60 -3.14 13.02 12.78
N LYS A 61 -2.32 12.69 13.80
CA LYS A 61 -1.03 12.01 13.57
C LYS A 61 -1.21 10.68 12.83
N GLY A 62 -2.16 9.85 13.27
CA GLY A 62 -2.47 8.58 12.59
C GLY A 62 -3.02 8.79 11.17
N ILE A 63 -3.82 9.82 10.93
CA ILE A 63 -4.30 10.18 9.59
C ILE A 63 -3.12 10.64 8.72
N PHE A 64 -2.22 11.47 9.25
CA PHE A 64 -1.06 11.99 8.51
C PHE A 64 -0.07 10.89 8.17
N ASP A 65 0.09 9.90 9.05
CA ASP A 65 0.84 8.69 8.77
C ASP A 65 0.23 7.90 7.60
N GLU A 66 -1.03 8.09 7.19
CA GLU A 66 -1.61 7.43 6.01
C GLU A 66 -1.78 8.36 4.80
N ASP A 67 -2.20 9.61 4.99
CA ASP A 67 -2.68 10.48 3.91
C ASP A 67 -1.58 11.36 3.29
N LEU A 68 -0.52 11.68 4.04
CA LEU A 68 0.58 12.53 3.56
C LEU A 68 1.66 11.77 2.78
N TRP A 69 1.49 10.46 2.59
CA TRP A 69 2.52 9.60 2.05
C TRP A 69 2.00 8.88 0.82
N ARG A 70 2.72 8.98 -0.30
CA ARG A 70 2.33 8.36 -1.57
C ARG A 70 3.42 7.44 -2.09
N SER A 71 3.06 6.18 -2.33
CA SER A 71 3.87 5.29 -3.16
C SER A 71 3.55 5.47 -4.63
N GLU A 72 4.57 5.55 -5.48
CA GLU A 72 4.37 5.44 -6.94
C GLU A 72 3.78 4.07 -7.33
N ARG A 73 4.22 3.01 -6.62
CA ARG A 73 3.83 1.61 -6.83
C ARG A 73 3.93 0.83 -5.52
N PRO A 74 3.11 -0.22 -5.34
CA PRO A 74 3.25 -1.13 -4.19
C PRO A 74 4.68 -1.66 -4.06
N GLY A 75 5.19 -1.74 -2.84
CA GLY A 75 6.54 -2.22 -2.54
C GLY A 75 7.68 -1.22 -2.82
N LYS A 76 7.37 0.00 -3.26
CA LYS A 76 8.31 1.13 -3.18
C LYS A 76 8.04 1.92 -1.91
N ASP A 77 9.09 2.51 -1.37
CA ASP A 77 8.98 3.44 -0.25
C ASP A 77 8.07 4.62 -0.65
N GLU A 78 7.28 5.06 0.32
CA GLU A 78 6.37 6.19 0.15
C GLU A 78 7.16 7.49 0.27
N ALA A 79 6.85 8.46 -0.60
CA ALA A 79 7.41 9.80 -0.53
C ALA A 79 6.42 10.74 0.16
N PHE A 80 6.95 11.75 0.82
CA PHE A 80 6.15 12.78 1.48
C PHE A 80 5.48 13.69 0.45
N ASP A 81 4.16 13.86 0.56
CA ASP A 81 3.35 14.72 -0.30
C ASP A 81 3.13 16.08 0.38
N ALA A 82 4.02 17.03 0.06
CA ALA A 82 3.97 18.38 0.59
C ALA A 82 2.69 19.14 0.17
N ASP A 83 2.24 18.97 -1.07
CA ASP A 83 1.02 19.62 -1.56
C ASP A 83 -0.20 19.13 -0.77
N ARG A 84 -0.24 17.84 -0.45
CA ARG A 84 -1.28 17.27 0.40
C ARG A 84 -1.25 17.86 1.81
N PHE A 85 -0.08 18.10 2.37
CA PHE A 85 0.06 18.77 3.67
C PHE A 85 -0.43 20.23 3.64
N ALA A 86 -0.15 20.98 2.58
CA ALA A 86 -0.67 22.34 2.42
C ALA A 86 -2.20 22.39 2.40
N LEU A 87 -2.84 21.43 1.71
CA LEU A 87 -4.30 21.31 1.70
C LEU A 87 -4.87 21.00 3.11
N TRP A 88 -4.15 20.22 3.91
CA TRP A 88 -4.53 20.02 5.32
C TRP A 88 -4.46 21.30 6.14
N ILE A 89 -3.45 22.14 5.90
CA ILE A 89 -3.34 23.45 6.52
C ILE A 89 -4.52 24.34 6.14
N GLU A 90 -4.89 24.40 4.85
CA GLU A 90 -6.06 25.15 4.38
C GLU A 90 -7.33 24.75 5.15
N VAL A 91 -7.59 23.44 5.25
CA VAL A 91 -8.78 22.91 5.93
C VAL A 91 -8.74 23.17 7.43
N MET A 92 -7.57 23.12 8.08
CA MET A 92 -7.42 23.49 9.48
C MET A 92 -7.63 24.99 9.70
N LEU A 93 -7.17 25.85 8.78
CA LEU A 93 -7.38 27.30 8.83
C LEU A 93 -8.85 27.68 8.69
N GLU A 94 -9.64 26.93 7.91
CA GLU A 94 -11.10 27.12 7.85
C GLU A 94 -11.79 26.93 9.21
N ALA A 95 -11.25 26.03 10.06
CA ALA A 95 -11.71 25.85 11.43
C ALA A 95 -11.20 26.96 12.39
N GLY A 96 -10.10 27.62 12.04
CA GLY A 96 -9.57 28.81 12.69
C GLY A 96 -8.04 28.85 12.77
N GLU A 97 -7.46 30.06 12.68
CA GLU A 97 -6.01 30.29 12.69
C GLU A 97 -5.33 29.72 13.95
N ALA A 98 -5.82 30.09 15.14
CA ALA A 98 -5.29 29.58 16.42
C ALA A 98 -5.46 28.06 16.59
N PHE A 99 -6.49 27.47 15.96
CA PHE A 99 -6.66 26.02 15.95
C PHE A 99 -5.57 25.36 15.10
N ALA A 100 -5.35 25.85 13.88
CA ALA A 100 -4.31 25.34 12.98
C ALA A 100 -2.92 25.48 13.61
N ALA A 101 -2.57 26.66 14.14
CA ALA A 101 -1.28 26.90 14.79
C ALA A 101 -1.05 25.95 15.97
N ARG A 102 -2.05 25.76 16.84
CA ARG A 102 -1.96 24.83 17.96
C ARG A 102 -1.78 23.39 17.51
N LYS A 103 -2.50 22.95 16.47
CA LYS A 103 -2.36 21.60 15.93
C LYS A 103 -0.96 21.36 15.38
N ILE A 104 -0.44 22.30 14.58
CA ILE A 104 0.93 22.25 14.08
C ILE A 104 1.95 22.20 15.21
N ALA A 105 1.74 22.98 16.29
CA ALA A 105 2.62 22.98 17.45
C ALA A 105 2.63 21.67 18.27
N GLU A 106 1.59 20.83 18.13
CA GLU A 106 1.51 19.52 18.77
C GLU A 106 1.98 18.36 17.88
N LEU A 107 2.27 18.63 16.60
CA LEU A 107 2.89 17.68 15.68
C LEU A 107 4.37 17.50 15.99
N ASP A 108 4.96 16.51 15.34
CA ASP A 108 6.39 16.30 15.39
C ASP A 108 7.14 17.43 14.66
N GLU A 109 8.18 17.96 15.29
CA GLU A 109 8.94 19.11 14.76
C GLU A 109 9.66 18.76 13.45
N ASP A 110 10.14 17.53 13.29
CA ASP A 110 10.86 17.08 12.09
C ASP A 110 9.90 16.96 10.91
N LEU A 111 8.68 16.46 11.15
CA LEU A 111 7.60 16.42 10.15
C LEU A 111 7.24 17.84 9.67
N VAL A 112 7.07 18.79 10.59
CA VAL A 112 6.72 20.17 10.24
C VAL A 112 7.89 20.85 9.51
N THR A 113 9.13 20.63 9.97
CA THR A 113 10.34 21.13 9.30
C THR A 113 10.44 20.62 7.87
N LEU A 114 10.25 19.31 7.66
CA LEU A 114 10.24 18.70 6.34
C LEU A 114 9.20 19.33 5.43
N ALA A 115 7.96 19.47 5.94
CA ALA A 115 6.87 20.05 5.16
C ALA A 115 7.13 21.51 4.78
N LEU A 116 7.68 22.31 5.71
CA LEU A 116 8.06 23.70 5.42
C LEU A 116 9.20 23.77 4.40
N CYS A 117 10.25 22.96 4.54
CA CYS A 117 11.37 22.93 3.59
C CYS A 117 10.91 22.60 2.15
N LYS A 118 9.86 21.79 1.97
CA LYS A 118 9.32 21.48 0.64
C LYS A 118 8.58 22.67 0.01
N HIS A 119 8.00 23.57 0.81
CA HIS A 119 7.21 24.73 0.35
C HIS A 119 7.97 26.05 0.32
N VAL A 120 8.94 26.24 1.20
CA VAL A 120 9.65 27.51 1.39
C VAL A 120 11.17 27.32 1.44
N LEU A 121 11.87 28.36 1.01
CA LEU A 121 13.31 28.54 1.21
C LEU A 121 13.48 29.58 2.33
N VAL A 122 14.28 29.26 3.34
CA VAL A 122 14.54 30.18 4.47
C VAL A 122 15.98 30.63 4.41
N ILE A 123 16.19 31.95 4.40
CA ILE A 123 17.52 32.55 4.30
C ILE A 123 17.73 33.50 5.47
N ASP A 124 18.92 33.45 6.07
CA ASP A 124 19.39 34.46 7.01
C ASP A 124 19.79 35.73 6.25
N ILE A 125 19.09 36.85 6.51
CA ILE A 125 19.31 38.13 5.85
C ILE A 125 20.70 38.68 6.16
N ASP A 126 21.17 38.53 7.40
CA ASP A 126 22.47 38.99 7.83
C ASP A 126 23.58 38.12 7.20
N GLY A 127 23.38 36.80 7.18
CA GLY A 127 24.28 35.83 6.53
C GLY A 127 24.46 36.09 5.03
N LEU A 128 23.36 36.30 4.30
CA LEU A 128 23.39 36.58 2.86
C LEU A 128 24.07 37.93 2.57
N SER A 129 23.81 38.96 3.39
CA SER A 129 24.42 40.29 3.22
C SER A 129 25.96 40.24 3.32
N VAL A 130 26.50 39.41 4.21
CA VAL A 130 27.93 39.19 4.37
C VAL A 130 28.51 38.49 3.15
N GLN A 131 27.85 37.43 2.65
CA GLN A 131 28.28 36.73 1.43
C GLN A 131 28.29 37.66 0.20
N MET A 132 27.23 38.44 -0.02
CA MET A 132 27.14 39.40 -1.12
C MET A 132 28.12 40.58 -1.00
N SER A 133 28.57 40.92 0.22
CA SER A 133 29.58 41.95 0.45
C SER A 133 31.03 41.49 0.22
N SER A 134 31.24 40.17 0.10
CA SER A 134 32.57 39.55 0.12
C SER A 134 33.19 39.27 -1.26
N SER A 135 32.46 39.54 -2.36
CA SER A 135 32.91 39.31 -3.75
C SER A 135 32.62 40.53 -4.65
N GLU A 136 33.43 40.76 -5.69
CA GLU A 136 33.10 41.72 -6.75
C GLU A 136 31.76 41.32 -7.37
N ARG A 137 30.73 42.19 -7.28
CA ARG A 137 29.39 41.93 -7.81
C ARG A 137 29.47 41.35 -9.22
N SER A 138 29.01 40.11 -9.38
CA SER A 138 28.91 39.43 -10.67
C SER A 138 27.59 39.79 -11.35
N ASP A 139 27.53 39.68 -12.68
CA ASP A 139 26.26 39.79 -13.43
C ASP A 139 25.24 38.71 -12.97
N ASP A 140 25.71 37.60 -12.38
CA ASP A 140 24.87 36.57 -11.75
C ASP A 140 24.19 37.06 -10.45
N ASP A 141 24.81 37.97 -9.69
CA ASP A 141 24.22 38.52 -8.45
C ASP A 141 23.01 39.40 -8.77
N ASP A 142 23.08 40.20 -9.84
CA ASP A 142 21.96 41.03 -10.31
C ASP A 142 20.78 40.17 -10.84
N LEU A 143 21.06 38.98 -11.39
CA LEU A 143 20.03 38.03 -11.82
C LEU A 143 19.36 37.33 -10.63
N VAL A 144 20.12 37.02 -9.57
CA VAL A 144 19.59 36.47 -8.31
C VAL A 144 18.73 37.53 -7.60
N ASP A 145 19.19 38.77 -7.48
CA ASP A 145 18.42 39.87 -6.90
C ASP A 145 17.09 40.06 -7.63
N LYS A 146 17.11 40.04 -8.97
CA LYS A 146 15.89 40.18 -9.78
C LYS A 146 14.95 38.98 -9.68
N ALA A 147 15.49 37.76 -9.52
CA ALA A 147 14.69 36.57 -9.28
C ALA A 147 14.03 36.62 -7.89
N LEU A 148 14.77 37.05 -6.86
CA LEU A 148 14.27 37.24 -5.51
C LEU A 148 13.19 38.32 -5.43
N GLU A 149 13.34 39.44 -6.16
CA GLU A 149 12.31 40.49 -6.27
C GLU A 149 11.01 40.00 -6.90
N SER A 150 11.07 38.93 -7.71
CA SER A 150 9.89 38.37 -8.38
C SER A 150 9.15 37.29 -7.56
N CYS A 151 9.77 36.80 -6.48
CA CYS A 151 9.20 35.76 -5.63
C CYS A 151 8.34 36.35 -4.49
N LEU A 152 7.36 35.57 -4.04
CA LEU A 152 6.63 35.88 -2.81
C LEU A 152 7.55 35.63 -1.62
N TYR A 153 7.72 36.64 -0.77
CA TYR A 153 8.55 36.53 0.44
C TYR A 153 7.89 37.21 1.64
N GLN A 154 8.27 36.76 2.83
CA GLN A 154 7.93 37.38 4.10
C GLN A 154 9.15 37.39 5.01
N GLU A 155 9.34 38.46 5.77
CA GLU A 155 10.41 38.60 6.76
C GLU A 155 9.88 38.30 8.17
N PHE A 156 10.64 37.51 8.91
CA PHE A 156 10.45 37.16 10.32
C PHE A 156 11.79 37.36 11.04
N GLU A 157 11.93 38.48 11.75
CA GLU A 157 13.18 38.87 12.42
C GLU A 157 14.39 38.85 11.45
N GLU A 158 15.39 38.02 11.72
CA GLU A 158 16.57 37.81 10.87
C GLU A 158 16.33 36.89 9.65
N PHE A 159 15.19 36.19 9.59
CA PHE A 159 14.89 35.23 8.53
C PHE A 159 14.02 35.85 7.43
N ARG A 160 14.39 35.59 6.18
CA ARG A 160 13.53 35.80 5.01
C ARG A 160 13.04 34.47 4.48
N ILE A 161 11.73 34.30 4.45
CA ILE A 161 11.05 33.13 3.91
C ILE A 161 10.61 33.44 2.48
N ILE A 162 10.98 32.59 1.54
CA ILE A 162 10.69 32.75 0.12
C ILE A 162 9.89 31.53 -0.35
N ALA A 163 8.78 31.75 -1.05
CA ALA A 163 7.96 30.67 -1.59
C ALA A 163 8.69 29.89 -2.70
N LYS A 164 8.73 28.56 -2.61
CA LYS A 164 9.17 27.69 -3.72
C LYS A 164 8.07 27.51 -4.78
N ASP A 165 6.81 27.45 -4.34
CA ASP A 165 5.61 27.49 -5.19
C ASP A 165 4.61 28.53 -4.64
N HIS A 166 3.87 29.18 -5.53
CA HIS A 166 2.89 30.21 -5.18
C HIS A 166 1.54 29.63 -4.74
N ARG A 167 1.22 28.38 -5.11
CA ARG A 167 -0.10 27.79 -4.86
C ARG A 167 -0.43 27.65 -3.37
N SER A 168 0.56 27.25 -2.60
CA SER A 168 0.43 26.95 -1.16
C SER A 168 0.92 28.09 -0.27
N TRP A 169 1.26 29.26 -0.85
CA TRP A 169 1.89 30.35 -0.11
C TRP A 169 0.99 30.95 0.96
N ASP A 170 -0.24 31.33 0.61
CA ASP A 170 -1.14 32.04 1.53
C ASP A 170 -1.47 31.20 2.79
N PRO A 171 -1.84 29.92 2.67
CA PRO A 171 -2.13 29.08 3.84
C PRO A 171 -0.90 28.85 4.73
N ILE A 172 0.27 28.61 4.13
CA ILE A 172 1.52 28.43 4.86
C ILE A 172 1.88 29.72 5.62
N LEU A 173 1.85 30.86 4.93
CA LEU A 173 2.14 32.17 5.52
C LEU A 173 1.18 32.47 6.68
N GLN A 174 -0.12 32.22 6.51
CA GLN A 174 -1.12 32.49 7.56
C GLN A 174 -0.88 31.67 8.82
N VAL A 175 -0.53 30.38 8.69
CA VAL A 175 -0.14 29.56 9.85
C VAL A 175 1.16 30.04 10.49
N LEU A 176 2.18 30.41 9.70
CA LEU A 176 3.44 30.91 10.25
C LEU A 176 3.25 32.22 11.03
N VAL A 177 2.42 33.14 10.54
CA VAL A 177 2.06 34.37 11.26
C VAL A 177 1.36 34.06 12.58
N GLU A 178 0.44 33.09 12.60
CA GLU A 178 -0.24 32.75 13.85
C GLU A 178 0.65 31.96 14.81
N LEU A 179 1.56 31.11 14.29
CA LEU A 179 2.60 30.46 15.08
C LEU A 179 3.56 31.47 15.70
N ASP A 180 3.91 32.56 15.01
CA ASP A 180 4.72 33.63 15.60
C ASP A 180 4.01 34.25 16.82
N ARG A 181 2.69 34.39 16.75
CA ARG A 181 1.88 35.01 17.79
C ARG A 181 1.66 34.11 19.01
N GLU A 182 1.33 32.83 18.80
CA GLU A 182 1.00 31.91 19.90
C GLU A 182 2.18 31.03 20.34
N HIS A 183 3.14 30.76 19.44
CA HIS A 183 4.20 29.76 19.59
C HIS A 183 5.56 30.25 19.05
N HIS A 184 5.91 31.53 19.25
CA HIS A 184 7.12 32.18 18.71
C HIS A 184 8.41 31.34 18.81
N ALA A 185 8.68 30.74 19.97
CA ALA A 185 9.90 29.94 20.18
C ALA A 185 9.97 28.69 19.29
N LEU A 186 8.82 28.06 19.01
CA LEU A 186 8.74 26.94 18.09
C LEU A 186 8.97 27.40 16.65
N LEU A 187 8.31 28.49 16.23
CA LEU A 187 8.51 29.05 14.89
C LEU A 187 9.98 29.35 14.65
N ARG A 188 10.65 29.99 15.62
CA ARG A 188 12.08 30.29 15.54
C ARG A 188 12.93 29.03 15.35
N ALA A 189 12.69 27.98 16.14
CA ALA A 189 13.40 26.71 15.99
C ALA A 189 13.18 26.07 14.60
N LEU A 190 11.94 26.09 14.10
CA LEU A 190 11.62 25.61 12.75
C LEU A 190 12.35 26.40 11.66
N LEU A 191 12.37 27.73 11.75
CA LEU A 191 13.06 28.59 10.79
C LEU A 191 14.58 28.43 10.83
N GLU A 192 15.17 28.27 12.02
CA GLU A 192 16.60 27.98 12.19
C GLU A 192 16.98 26.66 11.49
N ARG A 193 16.17 25.60 11.66
CA ARG A 193 16.38 24.31 10.99
C ARG A 193 16.18 24.39 9.48
N CYS A 194 15.12 25.05 9.02
CA CYS A 194 14.87 25.26 7.59
C CYS A 194 16.00 26.09 6.95
N CYS A 195 16.52 27.09 7.66
CA CYS A 195 17.63 27.91 7.20
C CYS A 195 18.91 27.08 7.08
N ALA A 196 19.23 26.21 8.05
CA ALA A 196 20.39 25.34 7.98
C ALA A 196 20.35 24.42 6.75
N ILE A 197 19.18 23.81 6.47
CA ILE A 197 18.97 22.96 5.29
C ILE A 197 19.09 23.79 4.00
N SER A 198 18.51 25.00 3.99
CA SER A 198 18.57 25.91 2.84
C SER A 198 19.99 26.39 2.54
N THR A 199 20.79 26.70 3.57
CA THR A 199 22.18 27.14 3.44
C THR A 199 23.07 26.03 2.89
N GLU A 200 22.92 24.78 3.34
CA GLU A 200 23.68 23.64 2.77
C GLU A 200 23.38 23.45 1.28
N ILE A 201 22.11 23.57 0.88
CA ILE A 201 21.70 23.56 -0.54
C ILE A 201 22.41 24.67 -1.31
N ILE A 202 22.57 25.86 -0.74
CA ILE A 202 23.19 27.02 -1.41
C ILE A 202 24.72 26.87 -1.48
N GLU A 203 25.38 26.46 -0.39
CA GLU A 203 26.84 26.41 -0.27
C GLU A 203 27.46 25.21 -1.00
N GLU A 204 26.85 24.03 -0.95
CA GLU A 204 27.41 22.81 -1.54
C GLU A 204 27.15 22.71 -3.06
N SER A 205 26.18 23.46 -3.59
CA SER A 205 25.70 23.27 -4.97
C SER A 205 26.50 23.99 -6.06
N GLY A 206 27.37 24.96 -5.79
CA GLY A 206 28.20 25.61 -6.83
C GLY A 206 27.50 25.96 -8.16
N GLY A 207 26.19 26.24 -8.12
CA GLY A 207 25.26 26.25 -9.27
C GLY A 207 24.38 24.99 -9.37
N LEU A 208 23.10 25.11 -8.97
CA LEU A 208 21.86 24.33 -9.23
C LEU A 208 21.88 22.85 -9.71
N TYR A 209 22.99 22.11 -9.61
CA TYR A 209 23.04 20.68 -9.95
C TYR A 209 23.76 19.87 -8.87
N ASP A 210 22.90 19.20 -8.08
CA ASP A 210 23.02 17.84 -7.56
C ASP A 210 24.07 17.56 -6.46
N VAL A 211 23.71 17.87 -5.21
CA VAL A 211 23.88 16.99 -4.04
C VAL A 211 22.67 17.16 -3.11
N LEU A 212 21.96 16.05 -2.86
CA LEU A 212 20.66 15.94 -2.18
C LEU A 212 20.80 15.34 -0.76
N THR A 213 21.61 15.91 0.14
CA THR A 213 21.94 15.25 1.42
C THR A 213 20.93 15.53 2.54
N SER A 214 20.71 16.77 2.93
CA SER A 214 20.00 17.05 4.19
C SER A 214 18.47 16.95 4.12
N GLU A 215 17.85 17.33 2.99
CA GLU A 215 16.40 17.21 2.84
C GLU A 215 15.96 15.73 2.70
N GLU A 216 16.68 14.93 1.92
CA GLU A 216 16.40 13.48 1.78
C GLU A 216 16.69 12.72 3.08
N MET A 217 17.73 13.11 3.82
CA MET A 217 18.00 12.54 5.15
C MET A 217 16.86 12.84 6.12
N LEU A 218 16.39 14.10 6.19
CA LEU A 218 15.24 14.45 7.03
C LEU A 218 13.98 13.69 6.61
N GLU A 219 13.70 13.58 5.31
CA GLU A 219 12.56 12.79 4.81
C GLU A 219 12.67 11.31 5.19
N SER A 220 13.87 10.73 5.10
CA SER A 220 14.15 9.35 5.51
C SER A 220 13.97 9.14 7.01
N ASP A 221 14.41 10.08 7.85
CA ASP A 221 14.28 9.99 9.30
C ASP A 221 12.80 10.08 9.72
N VAL A 222 12.06 11.04 9.18
CA VAL A 222 10.61 11.17 9.41
C VAL A 222 9.85 9.94 8.91
N ALA A 223 10.22 9.40 7.73
CA ALA A 223 9.63 8.17 7.19
C ALA A 223 9.91 6.95 8.09
N ALA A 224 11.11 6.85 8.65
CA ALA A 224 11.49 5.77 9.56
C ALA A 224 10.71 5.81 10.87
N GLU A 225 10.61 6.97 11.51
CA GLU A 225 9.82 7.12 12.75
C GLU A 225 8.34 6.83 12.52
N ARG A 226 7.80 7.25 11.38
CA ARG A 226 6.46 6.89 10.94
C ARG A 226 6.31 5.38 10.81
N GLU A 227 7.24 4.72 10.13
CA GLU A 227 7.17 3.26 9.94
C GLU A 227 7.25 2.53 11.28
N ASP A 228 8.05 3.00 12.24
CA ASP A 228 8.10 2.45 13.60
C ASP A 228 6.73 2.54 14.31
N ARG A 229 6.00 3.66 14.14
CA ARG A 229 4.63 3.80 14.67
C ARG A 229 3.66 2.84 13.99
N ARG A 230 3.72 2.72 12.66
CA ARG A 230 2.86 1.82 11.88
C ARG A 230 3.16 0.35 12.19
N GLU A 231 4.42 -0.04 12.36
CA GLU A 231 4.79 -1.41 12.72
C GLU A 231 4.20 -1.80 14.09
N GLN A 232 4.18 -0.86 15.05
CA GLN A 232 3.51 -1.07 16.34
C GLN A 232 2.00 -1.27 16.21
N GLU A 233 1.36 -0.75 15.16
CA GLU A 233 -0.05 -0.99 14.83
C GLU A 233 -0.27 -2.28 14.05
N GLY A 234 0.80 -3.01 13.73
CA GLY A 234 0.75 -4.28 13.00
C GLY A 234 0.88 -4.12 11.49
N PHE A 235 1.18 -2.92 10.99
CA PHE A 235 1.56 -2.73 9.59
C PHE A 235 2.94 -3.34 9.31
N VAL A 236 3.23 -3.50 8.02
CA VAL A 236 4.51 -4.01 7.54
C VAL A 236 5.06 -3.02 6.51
N ALA A 237 6.29 -2.56 6.73
CA ALA A 237 6.98 -1.66 5.83
C ALA A 237 7.03 -2.22 4.39
N PRO A 238 6.85 -1.39 3.35
CA PRO A 238 6.94 -1.83 1.96
C PRO A 238 8.26 -2.55 1.65
N SER A 239 9.39 -2.01 2.11
CA SER A 239 10.73 -2.60 1.93
C SER A 239 10.89 -3.96 2.62
N ALA A 240 10.34 -4.12 3.83
CA ALA A 240 10.33 -5.36 4.58
C ALA A 240 9.44 -6.42 3.89
N ALA A 241 8.25 -6.02 3.44
CA ALA A 241 7.33 -6.89 2.71
C ALA A 241 7.94 -7.39 1.38
N VAL A 242 8.53 -6.49 0.60
CA VAL A 242 9.24 -6.85 -0.65
C VAL A 242 10.42 -7.78 -0.37
N SER A 243 11.18 -7.53 0.71
CA SER A 243 12.29 -8.39 1.11
C SER A 243 11.81 -9.80 1.48
N PHE A 244 10.72 -9.92 2.24
CA PHE A 244 10.10 -11.21 2.55
C PHE A 244 9.60 -11.95 1.29
N LEU A 245 8.87 -11.26 0.40
CA LEU A 245 8.36 -11.87 -0.84
C LEU A 245 9.50 -12.30 -1.78
N ASN A 246 10.59 -11.54 -1.84
CA ASN A 246 11.78 -11.91 -2.61
C ASN A 246 12.53 -13.07 -1.97
N LEU A 247 12.64 -13.12 -0.64
CA LEU A 247 13.23 -14.25 0.08
C LEU A 247 12.52 -15.56 -0.31
N ALA A 248 11.19 -15.58 -0.30
CA ALA A 248 10.41 -16.75 -0.72
C ALA A 248 10.66 -17.16 -2.20
N ARG A 249 11.00 -16.22 -3.09
CA ARG A 249 11.31 -16.51 -4.50
C ARG A 249 12.70 -17.12 -4.70
N VAL A 250 13.70 -16.60 -3.99
CA VAL A 250 15.11 -16.95 -4.19
C VAL A 250 15.56 -18.15 -3.36
N THR A 251 14.96 -18.37 -2.18
CA THR A 251 15.29 -19.51 -1.34
C THR A 251 14.83 -20.81 -2.02
N PRO A 252 15.69 -21.83 -2.14
CA PRO A 252 15.32 -23.14 -2.70
C PRO A 252 14.15 -23.76 -1.92
N LEU A 253 13.21 -24.40 -2.63
CA LEU A 253 12.02 -24.99 -2.01
C LEU A 253 12.36 -25.98 -0.90
N ASP A 254 13.38 -26.82 -1.06
CA ASP A 254 13.77 -27.80 -0.04
C ASP A 254 14.24 -27.13 1.27
N GLU A 255 14.87 -25.97 1.19
CA GLU A 255 15.28 -25.18 2.35
C GLU A 255 14.08 -24.54 3.04
N ILE A 256 13.11 -24.02 2.27
CA ILE A 256 11.84 -23.49 2.81
C ILE A 256 11.10 -24.59 3.57
N LEU A 257 10.97 -25.78 2.98
CA LEU A 257 10.27 -26.91 3.59
C LEU A 257 10.99 -27.45 4.83
N GLY A 258 12.33 -27.42 4.84
CA GLY A 258 13.16 -27.84 5.96
C GLY A 258 13.27 -26.83 7.11
N SER A 259 12.88 -25.57 6.89
CA SER A 259 12.97 -24.51 7.91
C SER A 259 12.13 -24.85 9.16
N ARG A 260 12.58 -24.46 10.35
CA ARG A 260 11.85 -24.68 11.63
C ARG A 260 11.53 -23.40 12.39
N THR A 261 12.06 -22.28 11.91
CA THR A 261 11.93 -20.97 12.54
C THR A 261 11.52 -19.97 11.49
N TYR A 262 10.79 -18.94 11.90
CA TYR A 262 10.53 -17.77 11.07
C TYR A 262 11.84 -17.13 10.59
N ASP A 263 11.76 -16.47 9.43
CA ASP A 263 12.85 -15.64 8.91
C ASP A 263 13.13 -14.43 9.82
N ALA A 264 14.20 -13.69 9.52
CA ALA A 264 14.59 -12.54 10.34
C ALA A 264 13.55 -11.41 10.33
N VAL A 265 12.91 -11.16 9.17
CA VAL A 265 11.93 -10.08 8.99
C VAL A 265 10.66 -10.39 9.77
N THR A 266 10.11 -11.59 9.60
CA THR A 266 8.91 -12.04 10.35
C THR A 266 9.14 -12.04 11.87
N ARG A 267 10.35 -12.41 12.34
CA ARG A 267 10.68 -12.37 13.78
C ARG A 267 10.79 -10.96 14.34
N ALA A 268 11.29 -10.01 13.55
CA ALA A 268 11.37 -8.61 13.95
C ALA A 268 9.96 -8.05 14.14
N HIS A 269 9.08 -8.27 13.16
CA HIS A 269 7.68 -7.83 13.19
C HIS A 269 6.92 -8.36 14.42
N PHE A 270 6.94 -9.68 14.66
CA PHE A 270 6.24 -10.22 15.83
C PHE A 270 6.84 -9.79 17.17
N ARG A 271 8.12 -9.39 17.21
CA ARG A 271 8.74 -8.80 18.40
C ARG A 271 8.24 -7.37 18.63
N ALA A 272 8.15 -6.55 17.58
CA ALA A 272 7.64 -5.19 17.65
C ALA A 272 6.16 -5.18 18.09
N ALA A 273 5.32 -6.01 17.45
CA ALA A 273 3.90 -6.14 17.82
C ALA A 273 3.71 -6.62 19.28
N ALA A 274 4.54 -7.55 19.76
CA ALA A 274 4.48 -8.03 21.14
C ALA A 274 4.92 -6.97 22.18
N ALA A 275 5.76 -6.01 21.80
CA ALA A 275 6.20 -4.93 22.68
C ALA A 275 5.03 -3.99 23.07
N LYS A 276 4.10 -3.71 22.14
CA LYS A 276 2.89 -2.91 22.39
C LYS A 276 1.84 -3.64 23.24
N ALA A 277 1.68 -4.95 23.02
CA ALA A 277 0.74 -5.77 23.81
C ALA A 277 1.09 -5.80 25.32
N ARG A 278 2.30 -5.39 25.69
CA ARG A 278 2.73 -5.21 27.07
C ARG A 278 2.48 -3.75 27.48
N PRO A 279 1.47 -3.45 28.32
CA PRO A 279 1.29 -2.09 28.78
C PRO A 279 2.53 -1.63 29.55
N PRO A 280 2.99 -0.38 29.38
CA PRO A 280 4.01 0.17 30.25
C PRO A 280 3.49 0.13 31.69
N ALA A 281 4.22 -0.56 32.58
CA ALA A 281 3.91 -0.68 34.00
C ALA A 281 3.79 0.67 34.74
N ALA A 282 4.11 1.79 34.07
CA ALA A 282 4.02 3.15 34.57
C ALA A 282 2.63 3.80 34.44
N ALA A 283 1.68 3.23 33.69
CA ALA A 283 0.33 3.83 33.53
C ALA A 283 -0.61 3.59 34.74
N ALA A 284 -0.18 2.85 35.77
CA ALA A 284 -0.97 2.58 36.98
C ALA A 284 -1.03 3.74 37.99
N ARG A 285 -0.57 4.95 37.62
CA ARG A 285 -0.73 6.17 38.43
C ARG A 285 -1.17 7.34 37.54
N ARG A 286 -2.44 7.34 37.14
CA ARG A 286 -3.12 8.61 36.83
C ARG A 286 -3.64 9.20 38.15
N PRO A 287 -3.40 10.50 38.43
CA PRO A 287 -4.04 11.17 39.53
C PRO A 287 -5.53 11.35 39.23
N ASP A 288 -6.34 11.12 40.26
CA ASP A 288 -7.77 11.37 40.31
C ASP A 288 -8.05 12.85 40.00
N SER A 289 -8.52 13.16 38.79
CA SER A 289 -9.21 14.41 38.49
C SER A 289 -10.64 14.08 38.09
N GLY A 290 -11.54 14.27 39.05
CA GLY A 290 -12.96 13.99 38.90
C GLY A 290 -13.61 14.84 37.82
N VAL A 291 -13.97 14.19 36.71
CA VAL A 291 -15.15 14.54 35.90
C VAL A 291 -15.77 13.21 35.44
N GLU A 292 -16.71 12.69 36.22
CA GLU A 292 -17.66 11.69 35.74
C GLU A 292 -18.54 12.34 34.66
N LYS A 293 -18.30 12.05 33.37
CA LYS A 293 -19.30 12.21 32.31
C LYS A 293 -19.31 10.96 31.46
N GLY A 294 -20.37 10.17 31.61
CA GLY A 294 -20.55 8.81 31.11
C GLY A 294 -20.10 8.54 29.68
N ALA A 295 -19.65 7.31 29.46
CA ALA A 295 -19.40 6.72 28.14
C ALA A 295 -20.61 6.97 27.21
N PRO A 296 -20.38 7.11 25.89
CA PRO A 296 -21.50 7.15 24.94
C PRO A 296 -22.40 5.93 25.19
N ALA A 297 -23.72 6.13 25.11
CA ALA A 297 -24.62 4.99 25.15
C ALA A 297 -24.20 4.06 24.00
N ALA A 298 -24.04 2.77 24.29
CA ALA A 298 -23.60 1.78 23.29
C ALA A 298 -24.47 1.82 22.03
N GLU A 299 -25.74 2.24 22.18
CA GLU A 299 -26.72 2.44 21.11
C GLU A 299 -26.33 3.58 20.14
N ASP A 300 -25.79 4.71 20.62
CA ASP A 300 -25.42 5.86 19.78
C ASP A 300 -24.18 5.54 18.94
N LEU A 301 -23.16 4.90 19.54
CA LEU A 301 -21.97 4.43 18.82
C LEU A 301 -22.34 3.36 17.79
N GLN A 302 -23.29 2.48 18.11
CA GLN A 302 -23.72 1.43 17.21
C GLN A 302 -24.52 1.99 16.02
N SER A 303 -25.42 2.95 16.25
CA SER A 303 -26.11 3.72 15.19
C SER A 303 -25.11 4.45 14.30
N PHE A 304 -24.11 5.11 14.88
CA PHE A 304 -23.06 5.80 14.15
C PHE A 304 -22.22 4.85 13.29
N LEU A 305 -21.79 3.71 13.84
CA LEU A 305 -21.09 2.66 13.09
C LEU A 305 -21.98 2.04 12.00
N GLU A 306 -23.30 1.95 12.21
CA GLU A 306 -24.23 1.51 11.17
C GLU A 306 -24.31 2.52 10.01
N VAL A 307 -24.33 3.82 10.28
CA VAL A 307 -24.24 4.86 9.23
C VAL A 307 -22.92 4.75 8.45
N LEU A 308 -21.80 4.51 9.13
CA LEU A 308 -20.51 4.30 8.46
C LEU A 308 -20.45 3.00 7.64
N ARG A 309 -21.14 1.93 8.08
CA ARG A 309 -21.28 0.68 7.31
C ARG A 309 -22.20 0.85 6.11
N GLU A 310 -23.28 1.62 6.21
CA GLU A 310 -24.17 1.94 5.09
C GLU A 310 -23.42 2.68 3.96
N ALA A 311 -22.38 3.43 4.31
CA ALA A 311 -21.51 4.15 3.40
C ALA A 311 -20.29 3.33 2.91
N ASP A 312 -20.19 2.05 3.26
CA ASP A 312 -19.03 1.16 2.97
C ASP A 312 -17.68 1.68 3.52
N ILE A 313 -17.69 2.55 4.54
CA ILE A 313 -16.47 3.11 5.17
C ILE A 313 -15.85 2.10 6.14
N VAL A 314 -16.71 1.42 6.91
CA VAL A 314 -16.33 0.27 7.74
C VAL A 314 -16.72 -0.99 6.98
N PRO A 315 -15.85 -2.02 6.89
CA PRO A 315 -16.23 -3.28 6.26
C PRO A 315 -17.54 -3.78 6.88
N PRO A 316 -18.45 -4.40 6.08
CA PRO A 316 -19.66 -4.99 6.64
C PRO A 316 -19.26 -5.96 7.75
N ALA A 317 -20.08 -6.06 8.81
CA ALA A 317 -19.88 -6.92 9.99
C ALA A 317 -19.90 -8.44 9.67
N ALA A 318 -19.23 -8.84 8.59
CA ALA A 318 -18.93 -10.18 8.16
C ALA A 318 -17.61 -10.69 8.76
N GLU A 319 -17.03 -9.98 9.74
CA GLU A 319 -15.78 -10.38 10.42
C GLU A 319 -15.91 -11.72 11.16
N ALA A 320 -17.12 -12.16 11.51
CA ALA A 320 -17.33 -13.51 12.04
C ALA A 320 -17.46 -14.59 10.95
N ARG A 321 -17.85 -14.26 9.71
CA ARG A 321 -18.34 -15.27 8.75
C ARG A 321 -17.28 -15.90 7.85
N LEU A 322 -16.05 -15.38 7.86
CA LEU A 322 -14.95 -15.98 7.11
C LEU A 322 -14.46 -17.31 7.71
N LEU A 323 -14.63 -17.47 9.04
CA LEU A 323 -14.16 -18.67 9.76
C LEU A 323 -15.20 -19.30 10.69
N THR A 324 -16.30 -18.60 11.05
CA THR A 324 -17.34 -19.18 11.92
C THR A 324 -18.63 -19.51 11.16
N ALA A 325 -18.95 -20.81 11.19
CA ALA A 325 -20.28 -21.42 11.06
C ALA A 325 -21.22 -20.87 9.97
N GLY A 326 -20.98 -21.27 8.72
CA GLY A 326 -22.02 -21.46 7.72
C GLY A 326 -22.07 -22.93 7.32
N ALA A 327 -23.25 -23.53 7.22
CA ALA A 327 -23.44 -24.89 6.72
C ALA A 327 -22.60 -25.12 5.44
N PRO A 328 -22.05 -26.33 5.22
CA PRO A 328 -21.17 -26.62 4.10
C PRO A 328 -21.86 -26.21 2.80
N ARG A 329 -21.38 -25.12 2.20
CA ARG A 329 -21.80 -24.76 0.86
C ARG A 329 -20.99 -25.65 -0.06
N GLU A 330 -21.67 -26.47 -0.86
CA GLU A 330 -21.07 -27.35 -1.86
C GLU A 330 -20.29 -26.52 -2.88
N GLY A 331 -19.03 -26.29 -2.56
CA GLY A 331 -17.98 -25.65 -3.33
C GLY A 331 -16.68 -26.01 -2.62
N GLU A 332 -15.62 -26.33 -3.36
CA GLU A 332 -14.37 -26.85 -2.78
C GLU A 332 -13.80 -25.90 -1.71
N ASP A 333 -14.04 -26.22 -0.43
CA ASP A 333 -13.41 -25.53 0.69
C ASP A 333 -11.89 -25.62 0.52
N LEU A 334 -11.22 -24.47 0.57
CA LEU A 334 -9.76 -24.40 0.50
C LEU A 334 -9.14 -25.31 1.58
N LEU A 335 -8.05 -25.98 1.21
CA LEU A 335 -7.36 -26.94 2.09
C LEU A 335 -6.96 -26.29 3.41
N PHE A 336 -6.42 -25.08 3.33
CA PHE A 336 -5.99 -24.32 4.50
C PHE A 336 -7.18 -23.88 5.37
N THR A 337 -8.31 -23.47 4.78
CA THR A 337 -9.53 -23.13 5.52
C THR A 337 -10.08 -24.35 6.27
N SER A 338 -10.03 -25.54 5.65
CA SER A 338 -10.40 -26.79 6.31
C SER A 338 -9.48 -27.09 7.49
N ALA A 339 -8.16 -26.90 7.32
CA ALA A 339 -7.18 -27.10 8.38
C ALA A 339 -7.37 -26.13 9.56
N ILE A 340 -7.67 -24.86 9.29
CA ILE A 340 -7.94 -23.87 10.34
C ILE A 340 -9.19 -24.23 11.14
N ARG A 341 -10.26 -24.74 10.51
CA ARG A 341 -11.46 -25.18 11.24
C ARG A 341 -11.15 -26.33 12.20
N GLU A 342 -10.30 -27.28 11.79
CA GLU A 342 -9.85 -28.37 12.65
C GLU A 342 -9.04 -27.86 13.84
N VAL A 343 -8.15 -26.89 13.62
CA VAL A 343 -7.39 -26.26 14.72
C VAL A 343 -8.32 -25.51 15.66
N MET A 344 -9.25 -24.70 15.13
CA MET A 344 -10.23 -23.96 15.92
C MET A 344 -11.04 -24.87 16.85
N ALA A 345 -11.37 -26.09 16.41
CA ALA A 345 -12.11 -27.06 17.20
C ALA A 345 -11.27 -27.75 18.29
N ARG A 346 -9.93 -27.75 18.17
CA ARG A 346 -9.01 -28.55 19.00
C ARG A 346 -8.13 -27.71 19.92
N ASP A 347 -7.66 -26.56 19.46
CA ASP A 347 -6.66 -25.73 20.13
C ASP A 347 -6.88 -24.24 19.83
N ALA A 348 -7.38 -23.51 20.83
CA ALA A 348 -7.66 -22.07 20.73
C ALA A 348 -6.39 -21.21 20.67
N GLU A 349 -5.28 -21.65 21.29
CA GLU A 349 -4.02 -20.90 21.31
C GLU A 349 -3.33 -21.00 19.95
N LEU A 350 -3.26 -22.21 19.39
CA LEU A 350 -2.74 -22.44 18.04
C LEU A 350 -3.60 -21.72 16.99
N TYR A 351 -4.92 -21.71 17.15
CA TYR A 351 -5.82 -20.95 16.28
C TYR A 351 -5.51 -19.46 16.30
N GLY A 352 -5.38 -18.86 17.49
CA GLY A 352 -5.00 -17.45 17.65
C GLY A 352 -3.65 -17.12 16.99
N LYS A 353 -2.66 -18.00 17.16
CA LYS A 353 -1.34 -17.84 16.52
C LYS A 353 -1.43 -17.88 14.99
N ARG A 354 -2.23 -18.78 14.42
CA ARG A 354 -2.42 -18.89 12.95
C ARG A 354 -3.17 -17.68 12.39
N LEU A 355 -4.11 -17.10 13.14
CA LEU A 355 -4.76 -15.85 12.76
C LEU A 355 -3.79 -14.67 12.73
N LEU A 356 -2.89 -14.55 13.71
CA LEU A 356 -1.85 -13.52 13.72
C LEU A 356 -0.93 -13.65 12.51
N GLU A 357 -0.50 -14.87 12.18
CA GLU A 357 0.31 -15.13 10.98
C GLU A 357 -0.43 -14.78 9.69
N LEU A 358 -1.73 -15.05 9.60
CA LEU A 358 -2.54 -14.64 8.45
C LEU A 358 -2.65 -13.12 8.33
N SER A 359 -2.89 -12.42 9.43
CA SER A 359 -2.95 -10.96 9.44
C SER A 359 -1.64 -10.35 8.94
N TYR A 360 -0.51 -10.88 9.43
CA TYR A 360 0.81 -10.48 8.96
C TYR A 360 0.97 -10.69 7.45
N LEU A 361 0.64 -11.87 6.92
CA LEU A 361 0.75 -12.18 5.50
C LEU A 361 -0.17 -11.31 4.61
N VAL A 362 -1.35 -10.95 5.11
CA VAL A 362 -2.24 -10.02 4.43
C VAL A 362 -1.59 -8.64 4.32
N ASN A 363 -1.02 -8.13 5.41
CA ASN A 363 -0.32 -6.85 5.41
C ASN A 363 0.93 -6.88 4.50
N VAL A 364 1.68 -8.00 4.47
CA VAL A 364 2.78 -8.21 3.52
C VAL A 364 2.31 -8.07 2.06
N LEU A 365 1.17 -8.67 1.69
CA LEU A 365 0.67 -8.54 0.31
C LEU A 365 0.18 -7.14 -0.02
N ILE A 366 -0.48 -6.46 0.94
CA ILE A 366 -0.96 -5.08 0.75
C ILE A 366 0.23 -4.13 0.55
N SER A 367 1.26 -4.23 1.38
CA SER A 367 2.42 -3.32 1.33
C SER A 367 3.43 -3.66 0.24
N GLY A 368 3.62 -4.94 -0.07
CA GLY A 368 4.76 -5.41 -0.87
C GLY A 368 4.45 -5.96 -2.26
N CYS A 369 3.18 -6.15 -2.61
CA CYS A 369 2.81 -6.80 -3.87
C CYS A 369 1.84 -5.96 -4.71
N SER A 370 2.10 -5.94 -6.02
CA SER A 370 1.20 -5.35 -7.01
C SER A 370 0.25 -6.40 -7.61
N HIS A 371 -1.02 -6.05 -7.74
CA HIS A 371 -2.02 -6.87 -8.42
C HIS A 371 -2.83 -6.03 -9.41
N ASP A 372 -2.90 -6.49 -10.65
CA ASP A 372 -3.47 -5.71 -11.76
C ASP A 372 -2.89 -4.28 -11.89
N GLY A 373 -1.63 -4.08 -11.50
CA GLY A 373 -0.97 -2.77 -11.55
C GLY A 373 -1.33 -1.82 -10.41
N ARG A 374 -2.08 -2.27 -9.40
CA ARG A 374 -2.46 -1.51 -8.20
C ARG A 374 -2.11 -2.27 -6.91
N ALA A 375 -2.26 -1.64 -5.76
CA ALA A 375 -2.20 -2.32 -4.46
C ALA A 375 -3.38 -3.29 -4.27
N PHE A 376 -3.17 -4.32 -3.45
CA PHE A 376 -4.25 -5.22 -3.05
C PHE A 376 -5.30 -4.50 -2.21
N ARG A 377 -6.57 -4.86 -2.41
CA ARG A 377 -7.62 -4.55 -1.41
C ARG A 377 -7.53 -5.57 -0.28
N PRO A 378 -7.93 -5.23 0.97
CA PRO A 378 -7.80 -6.15 2.10
C PRO A 378 -8.44 -7.52 1.89
N PHE A 379 -9.68 -7.57 1.39
CA PHE A 379 -10.37 -8.84 1.11
C PHE A 379 -9.68 -9.66 0.00
N GLU A 380 -9.13 -8.99 -1.01
CA GLU A 380 -8.40 -9.64 -2.09
C GLU A 380 -7.08 -10.24 -1.58
N ALA A 381 -6.37 -9.51 -0.71
CA ALA A 381 -5.15 -10.00 -0.07
C ALA A 381 -5.44 -11.19 0.83
N ALA A 382 -6.51 -11.16 1.62
CA ALA A 382 -6.92 -12.29 2.46
C ALA A 382 -7.21 -13.56 1.63
N GLU A 383 -7.99 -13.43 0.55
CA GLU A 383 -8.25 -14.54 -0.36
C GLU A 383 -6.96 -15.07 -1.01
N ALA A 384 -6.08 -14.18 -1.46
CA ALA A 384 -4.77 -14.53 -2.02
C ALA A 384 -3.89 -15.30 -1.04
N VAL A 385 -3.79 -14.84 0.21
CA VAL A 385 -3.03 -15.52 1.27
C VAL A 385 -3.60 -16.91 1.50
N LEU A 386 -4.92 -17.05 1.64
CA LEU A 386 -5.56 -18.35 1.86
C LEU A 386 -5.29 -19.34 0.72
N CYS A 387 -5.33 -18.87 -0.53
CA CYS A 387 -5.02 -19.70 -1.70
C CYS A 387 -3.55 -20.10 -1.75
N THR A 388 -2.65 -19.15 -1.47
CA THR A 388 -1.19 -19.38 -1.47
C THR A 388 -0.79 -20.35 -0.35
N CYS A 389 -1.34 -20.17 0.86
CA CYS A 389 -1.14 -21.10 1.97
C CYS A 389 -1.72 -22.48 1.68
N SER A 390 -2.88 -22.56 1.00
CA SER A 390 -3.45 -23.85 0.60
C SER A 390 -2.53 -24.62 -0.36
N LEU A 391 -1.94 -23.93 -1.34
CA LEU A 391 -0.98 -24.51 -2.26
C LEU A 391 0.28 -25.00 -1.55
N GLY A 392 0.85 -24.21 -0.65
CA GLY A 392 2.02 -24.62 0.12
C GLY A 392 1.72 -25.76 1.10
N LEU A 393 0.53 -25.77 1.71
CA LEU A 393 0.07 -26.87 2.56
C LEU A 393 -0.10 -28.17 1.74
N GLU A 394 -0.67 -28.10 0.54
CA GLU A 394 -0.74 -29.26 -0.37
C GLU A 394 0.66 -29.81 -0.65
N ARG A 395 1.64 -28.93 -0.87
CA ARG A 395 3.04 -29.33 -1.10
C ARG A 395 3.68 -29.97 0.13
N LEU A 396 3.46 -29.43 1.33
CA LEU A 396 3.98 -29.97 2.60
C LEU A 396 3.40 -31.35 2.93
N LEU A 397 2.12 -31.58 2.63
CA LEU A 397 1.49 -32.90 2.74
C LEU A 397 2.02 -33.89 1.68
N GLY A 398 2.68 -33.39 0.62
CA GLY A 398 3.32 -34.16 -0.44
C GLY A 398 2.34 -34.88 -1.37
N GLU A 399 2.83 -35.87 -2.14
CA GLU A 399 2.00 -36.69 -3.05
C GLU A 399 0.89 -37.50 -2.35
N ARG A 400 0.86 -37.56 -1.02
CA ARG A 400 -0.22 -38.23 -0.26
C ARG A 400 -1.57 -37.53 -0.44
N ALA A 401 -1.60 -36.22 -0.66
CA ALA A 401 -2.82 -35.48 -0.98
C ALA A 401 -3.35 -35.78 -2.40
N GLY A 402 -2.48 -36.22 -3.31
CA GLY A 402 -2.82 -36.49 -4.71
C GLY A 402 -3.66 -37.75 -4.94
N ARG A 403 -3.93 -38.58 -3.90
CA ARG A 403 -4.69 -39.83 -4.03
C ARG A 403 -5.91 -39.94 -3.11
N LYS A 404 -5.97 -39.22 -1.99
CA LYS A 404 -7.14 -39.10 -1.09
C LYS A 404 -7.12 -37.73 -0.42
N LYS A 405 -8.31 -37.15 -0.16
CA LYS A 405 -8.44 -35.96 0.69
C LYS A 405 -7.78 -36.24 2.05
N PRO A 406 -6.89 -35.37 2.54
CA PRO A 406 -6.24 -35.57 3.83
C PRO A 406 -7.27 -35.63 4.95
N GLY A 407 -7.01 -36.48 5.94
CA GLY A 407 -7.89 -36.65 7.09
C GLY A 407 -7.84 -35.45 8.04
N ALA A 408 -8.86 -35.30 8.88
CA ALA A 408 -8.92 -34.24 9.89
C ALA A 408 -7.69 -34.21 10.82
N ASP A 409 -7.19 -35.40 11.21
CA ASP A 409 -6.01 -35.52 12.07
C ASP A 409 -4.70 -35.16 11.35
N GLU A 410 -4.61 -35.45 10.05
CA GLU A 410 -3.44 -35.08 9.23
C GLU A 410 -3.36 -33.55 9.08
N LEU A 411 -4.51 -32.88 8.89
CA LEU A 411 -4.59 -31.43 8.82
C LEU A 411 -4.20 -30.78 10.15
N ALA A 412 -4.70 -31.31 11.27
CA ALA A 412 -4.33 -30.80 12.60
C ALA A 412 -2.84 -31.00 12.91
N SER A 413 -2.26 -32.15 12.55
CA SER A 413 -0.82 -32.41 12.72
C SER A 413 0.01 -31.44 11.87
N ALA A 414 -0.34 -31.26 10.59
CA ALA A 414 0.36 -30.34 9.70
C ALA A 414 0.33 -28.89 10.21
N MET A 415 -0.80 -28.44 10.77
CA MET A 415 -0.93 -27.10 11.38
C MET A 415 -0.15 -26.96 12.69
N THR A 416 0.18 -28.05 13.36
CA THR A 416 1.02 -28.05 14.56
C THR A 416 2.51 -28.03 14.17
N GLU A 417 2.88 -28.81 13.16
CA GLU A 417 4.26 -28.95 12.67
C GLU A 417 4.75 -27.76 11.82
N HIS A 418 3.82 -27.09 11.14
CA HIS A 418 4.12 -26.02 10.20
C HIS A 418 3.29 -24.78 10.48
N ASP A 419 3.95 -23.62 10.37
CA ASP A 419 3.31 -22.31 10.46
C ASP A 419 2.77 -21.82 9.10
N ALA A 420 1.83 -20.87 9.15
CA ALA A 420 1.20 -20.32 7.96
C ALA A 420 2.21 -19.52 7.10
N VAL A 421 3.25 -18.94 7.72
CA VAL A 421 4.30 -18.20 7.02
C VAL A 421 5.08 -19.13 6.09
N LYS A 422 5.49 -20.30 6.59
CA LYS A 422 6.14 -21.34 5.79
C LYS A 422 5.24 -21.87 4.67
N MET A 423 3.97 -22.14 4.97
CA MET A 423 2.99 -22.55 3.96
C MET A 423 2.87 -21.49 2.86
N PHE A 424 2.83 -20.21 3.25
CA PHE A 424 2.81 -19.11 2.30
C PHE A 424 4.10 -19.04 1.47
N MET A 425 5.28 -19.09 2.09
CA MET A 425 6.56 -19.04 1.38
C MET A 425 6.69 -20.17 0.35
N ALA A 426 6.29 -21.40 0.72
CA ALA A 426 6.29 -22.53 -0.19
C ALA A 426 5.31 -22.33 -1.35
N GLY A 427 4.08 -21.88 -1.07
CA GLY A 427 3.10 -21.58 -2.11
C GLY A 427 3.57 -20.46 -3.04
N TRP A 428 4.10 -19.38 -2.49
CA TRP A 428 4.62 -18.23 -3.23
C TRP A 428 5.80 -18.60 -4.15
N HIS A 429 6.71 -19.45 -3.65
CA HIS A 429 7.79 -20.02 -4.45
C HIS A 429 7.26 -20.79 -5.65
N LEU A 430 6.26 -21.67 -5.44
CA LEU A 430 5.65 -22.47 -6.50
C LEU A 430 4.95 -21.58 -7.54
N LEU A 431 4.19 -20.57 -7.11
CA LEU A 431 3.53 -19.64 -8.03
C LEU A 431 4.56 -18.89 -8.89
N HIS A 432 5.67 -18.46 -8.30
CA HIS A 432 6.72 -17.77 -9.04
C HIS A 432 7.40 -18.69 -10.07
N HIS A 433 7.88 -19.86 -9.66
CA HIS A 433 8.68 -20.74 -10.52
C HIS A 433 7.84 -21.57 -11.48
N GLU A 434 6.74 -22.15 -11.01
CA GLU A 434 5.93 -23.09 -11.80
C GLU A 434 4.82 -22.42 -12.61
N VAL A 435 4.45 -21.18 -12.30
CA VAL A 435 3.43 -20.42 -13.06
C VAL A 435 4.04 -19.22 -13.76
N VAL A 436 4.58 -18.25 -13.02
CA VAL A 436 5.03 -16.96 -13.59
C VAL A 436 6.23 -17.14 -14.54
N LEU A 437 7.31 -17.79 -14.10
CA LEU A 437 8.49 -18.03 -14.93
C LEU A 437 8.20 -19.03 -16.07
N PHE A 438 7.34 -20.02 -15.82
CA PHE A 438 6.88 -20.94 -16.85
C PHE A 438 6.12 -20.20 -17.96
N ALA A 439 5.15 -19.34 -17.59
CA ALA A 439 4.40 -18.51 -18.52
C ALA A 439 5.32 -17.53 -19.26
N ALA A 440 6.34 -16.98 -18.60
CA ALA A 440 7.32 -16.12 -19.25
C ALA A 440 8.12 -16.87 -20.33
N GLY A 441 8.54 -18.10 -20.04
CA GLY A 441 9.19 -18.97 -21.02
C GLY A 441 8.28 -19.31 -22.21
N ALA A 442 7.00 -19.57 -21.96
CA ALA A 442 5.99 -19.80 -23.01
C ALA A 442 5.77 -18.56 -23.88
N LEU A 443 5.66 -17.37 -23.27
CA LEU A 443 5.49 -16.11 -24.00
C LEU A 443 6.71 -15.79 -24.88
N ARG A 444 7.95 -16.01 -24.38
CA ARG A 444 9.15 -15.82 -25.21
C ARG A 444 9.11 -16.64 -26.50
N LYS A 445 8.65 -17.90 -26.41
CA LYS A 445 8.47 -18.77 -27.58
C LYS A 445 7.37 -18.26 -28.51
N ALA A 446 6.25 -17.82 -27.95
CA ALA A 446 5.14 -17.24 -28.70
C ALA A 446 5.57 -15.99 -29.49
N LEU A 447 6.26 -15.04 -28.83
CA LEU A 447 6.75 -13.82 -29.46
C LEU A 447 7.75 -14.10 -30.59
N ALA A 448 8.67 -15.06 -30.39
CA ALA A 448 9.59 -15.48 -31.45
C ALA A 448 8.87 -16.06 -32.68
N GLY A 449 7.82 -16.85 -32.45
CA GLY A 449 6.96 -17.37 -33.52
C GLY A 449 6.18 -16.27 -34.26
N LEU A 450 5.66 -15.28 -33.52
CA LEU A 450 4.96 -14.13 -34.10
C LEU A 450 5.87 -13.28 -34.98
N VAL A 451 7.11 -12.99 -34.54
CA VAL A 451 8.10 -12.25 -35.34
C VAL A 451 8.40 -12.99 -36.66
N ALA A 452 8.61 -14.31 -36.60
CA ALA A 452 8.91 -15.11 -37.80
C ALA A 452 7.73 -15.19 -38.79
N GLY A 453 6.50 -15.09 -38.29
CA GLY A 453 5.28 -15.14 -39.11
C GLY A 453 4.78 -13.77 -39.60
N GLN A 454 5.41 -12.67 -39.21
CA GLN A 454 4.86 -11.33 -39.45
C GLN A 454 5.32 -10.74 -40.80
N PRO A 455 4.39 -10.46 -41.74
CA PRO A 455 4.76 -9.91 -43.05
C PRO A 455 5.06 -8.40 -43.02
N ASP A 456 4.57 -7.67 -42.02
CA ASP A 456 4.83 -6.24 -41.85
C ASP A 456 6.09 -6.00 -41.01
N ALA A 457 7.11 -5.38 -41.64
CA ALA A 457 8.39 -5.07 -41.02
C ALA A 457 8.29 -4.09 -39.84
N GLN A 458 7.31 -3.19 -39.84
CA GLN A 458 7.13 -2.24 -38.74
C GLN A 458 6.53 -2.93 -37.51
N ALA A 459 5.49 -3.75 -37.72
CA ALA A 459 4.92 -4.58 -36.66
C ALA A 459 5.94 -5.60 -36.11
N ALA A 460 6.77 -6.21 -36.96
CA ALA A 460 7.83 -7.11 -36.54
C ALA A 460 8.85 -6.41 -35.60
N ARG A 461 9.30 -5.19 -35.95
CA ARG A 461 10.20 -4.38 -35.11
C ARG A 461 9.57 -4.00 -33.77
N GLU A 462 8.26 -3.71 -33.74
CA GLU A 462 7.57 -3.40 -32.50
C GLU A 462 7.51 -4.62 -31.57
N ILE A 463 7.18 -5.80 -32.11
CA ILE A 463 7.19 -7.06 -31.36
C ILE A 463 8.60 -7.38 -30.86
N GLU A 464 9.64 -7.18 -31.67
CA GLU A 464 11.04 -7.37 -31.27
C GLU A 464 11.44 -6.47 -30.10
N ARG A 465 11.06 -5.18 -30.12
CA ARG A 465 11.34 -4.26 -28.99
C ARG A 465 10.64 -4.70 -27.71
N VAL A 466 9.37 -5.10 -27.80
CA VAL A 466 8.62 -5.61 -26.63
C VAL A 466 9.24 -6.91 -26.13
N ALA A 467 9.62 -7.83 -27.03
CA ALA A 467 10.27 -9.09 -26.70
C ALA A 467 11.62 -8.89 -26.02
N ALA A 468 12.45 -7.95 -26.49
CA ALA A 468 13.75 -7.65 -25.89
C ALA A 468 13.61 -7.06 -24.47
N GLY A 469 12.69 -6.10 -24.29
CA GLY A 469 12.40 -5.54 -22.97
C GLY A 469 11.83 -6.58 -22.01
N PHE A 470 10.93 -7.44 -22.50
CA PHE A 470 10.38 -8.54 -21.72
C PHE A 470 11.44 -9.58 -21.36
N ALA A 471 12.36 -9.90 -22.28
CA ALA A 471 13.45 -10.84 -22.03
C ALA A 471 14.33 -10.35 -20.87
N ALA A 472 14.76 -9.09 -20.88
CA ALA A 472 15.54 -8.51 -19.78
C ALA A 472 14.81 -8.63 -18.42
N ASP A 473 13.52 -8.28 -18.37
CA ASP A 473 12.73 -8.36 -17.14
C ASP A 473 12.51 -9.81 -16.67
N ALA A 474 12.31 -10.75 -17.59
CA ALA A 474 12.16 -12.17 -17.25
C ALA A 474 13.50 -12.82 -16.84
N ASP A 475 14.64 -12.40 -17.39
CA ASP A 475 15.98 -12.86 -16.96
C ASP A 475 16.33 -12.32 -15.57
N ALA A 476 15.83 -11.12 -15.22
CA ALA A 476 15.89 -10.58 -13.86
C ALA A 476 14.90 -11.24 -12.89
N GLY A 477 14.11 -12.24 -13.33
CA GLY A 477 13.09 -12.91 -12.52
C GLY A 477 11.87 -12.04 -12.20
N LYS A 478 11.65 -10.93 -12.92
CA LYS A 478 10.57 -9.96 -12.67
C LYS A 478 9.72 -9.68 -13.92
N PRO A 479 9.14 -10.71 -14.58
CA PRO A 479 8.41 -10.54 -15.85
C PRO A 479 7.19 -9.60 -15.78
N TRP A 480 6.59 -9.43 -14.59
CA TRP A 480 5.45 -8.52 -14.38
C TRP A 480 5.77 -7.05 -14.72
N ARG A 481 7.04 -6.63 -14.68
CA ARG A 481 7.46 -5.25 -15.04
C ARG A 481 7.15 -4.88 -16.49
N SER A 482 7.10 -5.86 -17.38
CA SER A 482 6.80 -5.67 -18.80
C SER A 482 5.35 -6.01 -19.17
N ARG A 483 4.49 -6.32 -18.18
CA ARG A 483 3.09 -6.71 -18.39
C ARG A 483 2.28 -5.67 -19.17
N GLY A 484 2.39 -4.38 -18.82
CA GLY A 484 1.70 -3.29 -19.53
C GLY A 484 2.19 -3.04 -20.97
N LYS A 485 3.33 -3.63 -21.36
CA LYS A 485 3.84 -3.51 -22.75
C LYS A 485 3.13 -4.48 -23.70
N LEU A 486 2.41 -5.48 -23.17
CA LEU A 486 1.65 -6.45 -23.98
C LEU A 486 0.49 -5.82 -24.73
N ASP A 487 -0.09 -4.75 -24.18
CA ASP A 487 -1.20 -4.00 -24.81
C ASP A 487 -0.78 -3.42 -26.18
N ARG A 488 0.52 -3.13 -26.37
CA ARG A 488 1.06 -2.62 -27.65
C ARG A 488 1.01 -3.65 -28.77
N ILE A 489 1.11 -4.93 -28.42
CA ILE A 489 1.15 -6.05 -29.36
C ILE A 489 -0.14 -6.88 -29.35
N GLU A 490 -1.20 -6.38 -28.70
CA GLU A 490 -2.46 -7.10 -28.53
C GLU A 490 -3.05 -7.57 -29.86
N ARG A 491 -2.96 -6.75 -30.92
CA ARG A 491 -3.46 -7.13 -32.24
C ARG A 491 -2.73 -8.33 -32.85
N ALA A 492 -1.44 -8.49 -32.56
CA ALA A 492 -0.62 -9.59 -33.08
C ALA A 492 -0.76 -10.85 -32.21
N LEU A 493 -0.83 -10.68 -30.89
CA LEU A 493 -0.94 -11.77 -29.92
C LEU A 493 -2.38 -12.32 -29.83
N GLY A 494 -3.38 -11.46 -30.05
CA GLY A 494 -4.80 -11.75 -29.86
C GLY A 494 -5.27 -11.43 -28.44
N ALA A 495 -6.48 -10.87 -28.32
CA ALA A 495 -7.03 -10.39 -27.05
C ALA A 495 -7.07 -11.48 -25.94
N GLU A 496 -7.44 -12.72 -26.29
CA GLU A 496 -7.52 -13.84 -25.35
C GLU A 496 -6.15 -14.27 -24.81
N ALA A 497 -5.14 -14.34 -25.69
CA ALA A 497 -3.77 -14.66 -25.29
C ALA A 497 -3.16 -13.50 -24.48
N THR A 498 -3.40 -12.25 -24.87
CA THR A 498 -2.98 -11.07 -24.09
C THR A 498 -3.57 -11.09 -22.69
N ALA A 499 -4.88 -11.34 -22.55
CA ALA A 499 -5.53 -11.44 -21.25
C ALA A 499 -4.96 -12.60 -20.40
N THR A 500 -4.73 -13.75 -21.01
CA THR A 500 -4.14 -14.93 -20.36
C THR A 500 -2.73 -14.64 -19.84
N TYR A 501 -1.84 -14.11 -20.69
CA TYR A 501 -0.49 -13.76 -20.27
C TYR A 501 -0.49 -12.61 -19.26
N ARG A 502 -1.42 -11.66 -19.35
CA ARG A 502 -1.59 -10.58 -18.35
C ARG A 502 -1.98 -11.15 -16.99
N ALA A 503 -2.81 -12.18 -16.92
CA ALA A 503 -3.20 -12.84 -15.67
C ALA A 503 -2.08 -13.68 -15.06
N LEU A 504 -1.31 -14.40 -15.90
CA LEU A 504 -0.26 -15.33 -15.46
C LEU A 504 1.10 -14.67 -15.19
N LEU A 505 1.39 -13.54 -15.82
CA LEU A 505 2.62 -12.78 -15.61
C LEU A 505 2.47 -11.69 -14.55
N ASP A 506 1.32 -11.63 -13.85
CA ASP A 506 1.17 -10.74 -12.71
C ASP A 506 2.05 -11.21 -11.53
N GLU A 507 2.34 -10.31 -10.60
CA GLU A 507 3.24 -10.62 -9.48
C GLU A 507 2.71 -11.75 -8.59
N LEU A 508 1.38 -11.79 -8.41
CA LEU A 508 0.62 -12.95 -7.96
C LEU A 508 -0.30 -13.41 -9.12
N PRO A 509 -0.06 -14.59 -9.72
CA PRO A 509 -0.81 -15.03 -10.90
C PRO A 509 -2.26 -15.36 -10.56
N THR A 510 -3.16 -15.02 -11.48
CA THR A 510 -4.60 -15.32 -11.41
C THR A 510 -5.02 -16.33 -12.47
N LEU A 511 -6.12 -17.05 -12.21
CA LEU A 511 -6.68 -18.00 -13.16
C LEU A 511 -7.31 -17.22 -14.34
N PRO A 512 -6.87 -17.48 -15.59
CA PRO A 512 -7.48 -16.86 -16.76
C PRO A 512 -8.93 -17.29 -16.94
N ASP A 513 -9.76 -16.40 -17.45
CA ASP A 513 -11.16 -16.69 -17.77
C ASP A 513 -11.25 -17.86 -18.76
N GLY A 514 -11.94 -18.95 -18.35
CA GLY A 514 -12.15 -20.13 -19.20
C GLY A 514 -11.06 -21.21 -19.16
N ALA A 515 -9.94 -21.01 -18.45
CA ALA A 515 -8.83 -21.98 -18.41
C ALA A 515 -9.14 -23.33 -17.72
N VAL A 516 -10.29 -23.43 -17.04
CA VAL A 516 -10.74 -24.66 -16.36
C VAL A 516 -12.16 -25.00 -16.80
N GLU A 517 -12.29 -25.70 -17.93
CA GLU A 517 -13.56 -26.26 -18.41
C GLU A 517 -14.22 -27.11 -17.31
N GLY A 518 -15.49 -26.79 -16.95
CA GLY A 518 -16.31 -27.70 -16.13
C GLY A 518 -17.30 -27.11 -15.12
N ALA A 519 -17.38 -25.79 -14.89
CA ALA A 519 -18.39 -25.26 -13.96
C ALA A 519 -18.88 -23.85 -14.34
N ARG A 520 -19.99 -23.78 -15.06
CA ARG A 520 -20.83 -22.57 -15.08
C ARG A 520 -21.63 -22.56 -13.78
N GLY A 521 -21.21 -21.75 -12.80
CA GLY A 521 -21.96 -21.46 -11.58
C GLY A 521 -21.14 -21.59 -10.29
N ALA A 522 -21.30 -20.58 -9.42
CA ALA A 522 -20.70 -20.36 -8.09
C ALA A 522 -19.20 -19.98 -8.06
N GLN A 523 -18.96 -18.71 -7.73
CA GLN A 523 -17.74 -18.04 -7.27
C GLN A 523 -16.52 -18.97 -7.03
N ARG A 524 -15.74 -19.24 -8.07
CA ARG A 524 -14.39 -19.82 -7.91
C ARG A 524 -13.44 -18.72 -7.43
N SER A 525 -12.49 -19.06 -6.56
CA SER A 525 -11.39 -18.16 -6.21
C SER A 525 -10.64 -17.73 -7.47
N ARG A 526 -10.30 -16.44 -7.57
CA ARG A 526 -9.55 -15.92 -8.73
C ARG A 526 -8.09 -16.38 -8.74
N PHE A 527 -7.59 -16.87 -7.60
CA PHE A 527 -6.19 -17.19 -7.40
C PHE A 527 -5.91 -18.69 -7.53
N VAL A 528 -4.68 -19.01 -7.92
CA VAL A 528 -4.19 -20.39 -7.95
C VAL A 528 -4.05 -20.90 -6.50
N SER A 529 -4.66 -22.05 -6.23
CA SER A 529 -4.76 -22.63 -4.88
C SER A 529 -4.37 -24.11 -4.80
N SER A 530 -4.12 -24.77 -5.93
CA SER A 530 -3.71 -26.18 -5.95
C SER A 530 -2.70 -26.53 -7.06
N ALA A 531 -1.93 -27.59 -6.84
CA ALA A 531 -0.98 -28.11 -7.82
C ALA A 531 -1.67 -28.66 -9.07
N ALA A 532 -2.93 -29.10 -8.96
CA ALA A 532 -3.74 -29.52 -10.11
C ALA A 532 -4.02 -28.35 -11.07
N GLN A 533 -4.31 -27.15 -10.52
CA GLN A 533 -4.48 -25.95 -11.32
C GLN A 533 -3.19 -25.53 -12.02
N ILE A 534 -2.04 -25.61 -11.34
CA ILE A 534 -0.72 -25.34 -11.95
C ILE A 534 -0.47 -26.26 -13.15
N ARG A 535 -0.68 -27.57 -12.98
CA ARG A 535 -0.52 -28.54 -14.07
C ARG A 535 -1.45 -28.26 -15.24
N ALA A 536 -2.69 -27.85 -14.98
CA ALA A 536 -3.64 -27.47 -16.02
C ALA A 536 -3.18 -26.23 -16.80
N LEU A 537 -2.70 -25.20 -16.11
CA LEU A 537 -2.14 -23.99 -16.74
C LEU A 537 -0.91 -24.30 -17.59
N GLN A 538 0.01 -25.13 -17.09
CA GLN A 538 1.20 -25.55 -17.84
C GLN A 538 0.82 -26.35 -19.09
N ALA A 539 -0.16 -27.26 -18.98
CA ALA A 539 -0.66 -28.03 -20.11
C ALA A 539 -1.35 -27.14 -21.16
N MET A 540 -2.09 -26.12 -20.73
CA MET A 540 -2.72 -25.13 -21.60
C MET A 540 -1.66 -24.34 -22.40
N LEU A 541 -0.64 -23.82 -21.71
CA LEU A 541 0.45 -23.04 -22.33
C LEU A 541 1.36 -23.88 -23.24
N ALA A 542 1.42 -25.20 -23.04
CA ALA A 542 2.18 -26.11 -23.89
C ALA A 542 1.46 -26.42 -25.22
N ARG A 543 0.15 -26.15 -25.35
CA ARG A 543 -0.60 -26.37 -26.61
C ARG A 543 -0.34 -25.23 -27.60
N PRO A 544 -0.09 -25.53 -28.89
CA PRO A 544 0.24 -24.52 -29.90
C PRO A 544 -0.89 -23.52 -30.21
N GLU A 545 -2.15 -23.88 -29.94
CA GLU A 545 -3.30 -22.98 -30.08
C GLU A 545 -3.44 -21.99 -28.91
N GLY A 546 -2.92 -22.35 -27.72
CA GLY A 546 -2.94 -21.51 -26.51
C GLY A 546 -1.77 -20.52 -26.42
N SER A 547 -0.77 -20.63 -27.31
CA SER A 547 0.38 -19.70 -27.37
C SER A 547 0.15 -18.49 -28.29
N GLY A 548 -1.09 -18.24 -28.72
CA GLY A 548 -1.44 -17.10 -29.58
C GLY A 548 -1.10 -17.27 -31.06
N ALA A 549 -0.54 -18.41 -31.47
CA ALA A 549 -0.33 -18.71 -32.89
C ALA A 549 -1.65 -19.16 -33.53
N LYS A 550 -2.48 -18.21 -34.00
CA LYS A 550 -3.51 -18.54 -34.99
C LYS A 550 -2.83 -19.19 -36.18
N ALA A 551 -3.00 -20.50 -36.33
CA ALA A 551 -2.61 -21.20 -37.55
C ALA A 551 -3.30 -20.50 -38.74
N ALA A 552 -2.50 -20.02 -39.69
CA ALA A 552 -3.01 -19.51 -40.96
C ALA A 552 -3.98 -20.55 -41.54
N PRO A 553 -5.17 -20.15 -42.06
CA PRO A 553 -6.09 -21.10 -42.64
C PRO A 553 -5.38 -21.78 -43.79
N ARG A 554 -5.21 -23.11 -43.70
CA ARG A 554 -4.79 -23.94 -44.83
C ARG A 554 -5.73 -23.59 -45.99
N ALA A 555 -5.19 -22.97 -47.02
CA ALA A 555 -5.89 -22.79 -48.28
C ALA A 555 -6.34 -24.18 -48.75
N ALA A 556 -7.63 -24.45 -48.62
CA ALA A 556 -8.26 -25.57 -49.28
C ALA A 556 -8.12 -25.30 -50.78
N GLY A 557 -7.15 -25.97 -51.40
CA GLY A 557 -7.03 -26.04 -52.84
C GLY A 557 -8.29 -26.69 -53.40
N ALA A 558 -9.21 -25.88 -53.89
CA ALA A 558 -10.26 -26.30 -54.78
C ALA A 558 -9.65 -26.50 -56.17
N ALA A 559 -9.52 -27.75 -56.60
CA ALA A 559 -9.46 -28.13 -58.01
C ALA A 559 -9.73 -29.64 -58.17
N ALA A 560 -11.00 -30.04 -58.15
CA ALA A 560 -11.69 -30.62 -59.31
C ALA A 560 -13.19 -30.74 -58.99
#